data_AF-A0A662PKG7-F1
#
_entry.id   AF-A0A662PKG7-F1
#
_cell.length_a   1.000
_cell.length_b   1.000
_cell.length_c   1.000
_cell.angle_alpha   90.00
_cell.angle_beta   90.00
_cell.angle_gamma   90.00
#
_symmetry.space_group_name_H-M   'P 1'
#
loop_
_entity.id
_entity.type
_entity.pdbx_description
1 polymer ?
#
loop_
_entity_poly.entity_id
_entity_poly.type
_entity_poly.pdbx_seq_one_letter_code
_entity_poly.pdbx_strand_id
1 'polypeptide(L)' 'QANRNFFKTIHPDGDVNLDQVCDIYDIIHVAASFGLRRGEPGYDITADVTAEWDLVDIYDLILVAGDFGTSWEPYP' A
#
# COMPACT_ATOMS: atom_id res chain seq x y z
N GLN A 1 0.84 -5.05 -32.01
CA GLN A 1 1.39 -3.85 -31.35
C GLN A 1 1.25 -4.06 -29.85
N ALA A 2 2.31 -3.95 -29.05
CA ALA A 2 2.18 -4.09 -27.60
C ALA A 2 1.35 -2.92 -27.05
N ASN A 3 0.31 -3.22 -26.25
CA ASN A 3 -0.54 -2.21 -25.64
C ASN A 3 0.28 -1.44 -24.59
N ARG A 4 0.86 -0.30 -24.96
CA ARG A 4 1.64 0.55 -24.04
C ARG A 4 0.81 1.17 -22.91
N ASN A 5 -0.51 1.00 -22.94
CA ASN A 5 -1.39 1.39 -21.84
C ASN A 5 -1.55 0.28 -20.78
N PHE A 6 -0.85 -0.87 -20.91
CA PHE A 6 -0.86 -1.94 -19.90
C PHE A 6 -0.49 -1.46 -18.48
N PHE A 7 0.34 -0.43 -18.41
CA PHE A 7 0.79 0.19 -17.15
C PHE A 7 0.07 1.51 -16.83
N LYS A 8 -1.01 1.84 -17.56
CA LYS A 8 -1.69 3.14 -17.41
C LYS A 8 -2.79 3.12 -16.35
N THR A 9 -3.16 1.95 -15.84
CA THR A 9 -3.96 1.86 -14.63
C THR A 9 -3.01 2.13 -13.47
N ILE A 10 -3.12 3.32 -12.89
CA ILE A 10 -2.41 3.66 -11.66
C ILE A 10 -3.00 2.76 -10.58
N HIS A 11 -2.20 1.81 -10.09
CA HIS A 11 -2.53 1.04 -8.90
C HIS A 11 -2.56 2.03 -7.73
N PRO A 12 -3.62 2.06 -6.90
CA PRO A 12 -3.60 2.87 -5.69
C PRO A 12 -2.40 2.46 -4.83
N ASP A 13 -1.69 3.46 -4.30
CA ASP A 13 -0.56 3.22 -3.40
C ASP A 13 -1.07 2.64 -2.07
N GLY A 14 -2.36 2.86 -1.75
CA GLY A 14 -3.01 2.37 -0.55
C GLY A 14 -3.42 0.89 -0.55
N ASP A 15 -3.38 0.17 -1.68
CA ASP A 15 -3.56 -1.28 -1.65
C ASP A 15 -2.24 -1.99 -1.38
N VAL A 16 -1.98 -2.18 -0.10
CA VAL A 16 -0.73 -2.75 0.40
C VAL A 16 -0.80 -4.27 0.53
N ASN A 17 -2.02 -4.84 0.51
CA ASN A 17 -2.25 -6.28 0.62
C ASN A 17 -2.47 -6.97 -0.74
N LEU A 18 -2.63 -6.18 -1.81
CA LEU A 18 -2.78 -6.60 -3.21
C LEU A 18 -4.08 -7.35 -3.52
N ASP A 19 -5.17 -7.06 -2.81
CA ASP A 19 -6.48 -7.72 -2.98
C ASP A 19 -7.45 -6.99 -3.92
N GLN A 20 -7.01 -5.89 -4.54
CA GLN A 20 -7.78 -5.09 -5.51
C GLN A 20 -8.80 -4.12 -4.91
N VAL A 21 -8.82 -3.99 -3.58
CA VAL A 21 -9.67 -3.05 -2.86
C VAL A 21 -8.87 -2.40 -1.75
N CYS A 22 -8.80 -1.07 -1.72
CA CYS A 22 -8.20 -0.39 -0.58
C CYS A 22 -9.26 -0.27 0.53
N ASP A 23 -9.16 -1.08 1.58
CA ASP A 23 -10.12 -1.12 2.69
C ASP A 23 -9.48 -1.17 4.08
N ILE A 24 -10.24 -1.63 5.09
CA ILE A 24 -9.75 -1.70 6.47
C ILE A 24 -8.62 -2.70 6.65
N TYR A 25 -8.51 -3.71 5.78
CA TYR A 25 -7.44 -4.69 5.85
C TYR A 25 -6.10 -4.10 5.43
N ASP A 26 -6.06 -3.14 4.51
CA ASP A 26 -4.84 -2.36 4.21
C ASP A 26 -4.37 -1.54 5.39
N ILE A 27 -5.31 -0.88 6.08
CA ILE A 27 -5.02 -0.11 7.30
C ILE A 27 -4.49 -1.05 8.40
N ILE A 28 -5.12 -2.22 8.59
CA ILE A 28 -4.66 -3.23 9.56
C ILE A 28 -3.27 -3.75 9.19
N HIS A 29 -2.99 -3.92 7.89
CA HIS A 29 -1.70 -4.37 7.39
C HIS A 29 -0.58 -3.39 7.77
N VAL A 30 -0.77 -2.09 7.51
CA VAL A 30 0.18 -1.04 7.94
C VAL A 30 0.30 -1.01 9.47
N ALA A 31 -0.83 -1.04 10.18
CA ALA A 31 -0.85 -0.98 11.64
C ALA A 31 -0.10 -2.15 12.31
N ALA A 32 -0.04 -3.33 11.67
CA ALA A 32 0.69 -4.48 12.18
C ALA A 32 2.21 -4.25 12.25
N SER A 33 2.74 -3.33 11.43
CA SER A 33 4.16 -2.98 11.39
C SER A 33 4.46 -1.61 12.00
N PHE A 34 3.46 -0.93 12.57
CA PHE A 34 3.56 0.44 13.04
C PHE A 34 4.66 0.64 14.10
N GLY A 35 5.51 1.65 13.87
CA GLY A 35 6.64 2.01 14.72
C GLY A 35 7.89 1.18 14.49
N LEU A 36 7.86 0.19 13.59
CA LEU A 36 9.01 -0.64 13.26
C LEU A 36 9.87 -0.02 12.16
N ARG A 37 11.17 -0.29 12.22
CA ARG A 37 12.17 0.12 11.24
C ARG A 37 12.66 -1.06 10.42
N ARG A 38 13.18 -0.76 9.24
CA ARG A 38 13.80 -1.77 8.38
C ARG A 38 14.87 -2.57 9.12
N GLY A 39 14.71 -3.89 9.12
CA GLY A 39 15.60 -4.83 9.79
C GLY A 39 15.13 -5.26 11.18
N GLU A 40 14.11 -4.63 11.73
CA GLU A 40 13.47 -5.10 12.97
C GLU A 40 12.55 -6.30 12.69
N PRO A 41 12.47 -7.29 13.60
CA PRO A 41 11.52 -8.39 13.45
C PRO A 41 10.08 -7.87 13.39
N GLY A 42 9.35 -8.24 12.33
CA GLY A 42 7.97 -7.79 12.09
C GLY A 42 7.85 -6.54 11.22
N TYR A 43 8.97 -5.91 10.82
CA TYR A 43 8.95 -4.90 9.78
C TYR A 43 8.46 -5.51 8.47
N ASP A 44 7.42 -4.92 7.88
CA ASP A 44 6.92 -5.25 6.55
C ASP A 44 7.19 -4.08 5.61
N ILE A 45 7.86 -4.37 4.49
CA ILE A 45 8.18 -3.37 3.48
C ILE A 45 6.93 -2.84 2.78
N THR A 46 5.84 -3.61 2.71
CA THR A 46 4.60 -3.12 2.10
C THR A 46 3.81 -2.21 3.04
N ALA A 47 4.15 -2.20 4.34
CA ALA A 47 3.58 -1.26 5.31
C ALA A 47 4.28 0.12 5.31
N ASP A 48 5.51 0.21 4.79
CA ASP A 48 6.31 1.43 4.66
C ASP A 48 6.04 2.10 3.31
N VAL A 49 4.84 2.67 3.17
CA VAL A 49 4.29 3.22 1.92
C VAL A 49 5.07 4.46 1.46
N THR A 50 5.57 5.26 2.40
CA THR A 50 6.40 6.44 2.09
C THR A 50 7.83 6.05 1.68
N ALA A 51 8.40 5.00 2.29
CA ALA A 51 9.75 4.46 2.07
C ALA A 51 10.92 5.46 2.25
N GLU A 52 10.65 6.72 2.64
CA GLU A 52 11.69 7.75 2.78
C GLU A 52 12.52 7.59 4.06
N TRP A 53 11.96 6.97 5.10
CA TRP A 53 12.53 6.96 6.45
C TRP A 53 12.84 5.56 7.00
N ASP A 54 12.63 4.52 6.20
CA ASP A 54 12.72 3.10 6.59
C ASP A 54 11.99 2.87 7.95
N LEU A 55 10.82 3.48 8.12
CA LEU A 55 10.01 3.54 9.34
C LEU A 55 8.53 3.56 8.96
N VAL A 56 7.77 2.63 9.53
CA VAL A 56 6.30 2.64 9.40
C VAL A 56 5.72 3.57 10.46
N ASP A 57 5.08 4.66 10.04
CA ASP A 57 4.46 5.64 10.94
C ASP A 57 3.08 6.14 10.46
N ILE A 58 2.63 7.27 11.02
CA ILE A 58 1.31 7.82 10.75
C ILE A 58 1.18 8.31 9.30
N TYR A 59 2.27 8.67 8.63
CA TYR A 59 2.22 9.12 7.25
C TYR A 59 1.90 7.98 6.29
N ASP A 60 2.37 6.76 6.56
CA ASP A 60 1.99 5.58 5.77
C ASP A 60 0.49 5.30 5.90
N LEU A 61 -0.05 5.38 7.12
CA LEU A 61 -1.49 5.26 7.37
C LEU A 61 -2.31 6.34 6.67
N ILE A 62 -1.82 7.58 6.63
CA ILE A 62 -2.49 8.69 5.93
C ILE A 62 -2.54 8.44 4.42
N LEU A 63 -1.48 7.88 3.83
CA LEU A 63 -1.47 7.53 2.40
C LEU A 63 -2.48 6.44 2.08
N VAL A 64 -2.48 5.33 2.83
CA VAL A 64 -3.49 4.27 2.68
C VAL A 64 -4.91 4.82 2.85
N ALA A 65 -5.14 5.63 3.87
CA ALA A 65 -6.45 6.25 4.09
C ALA A 65 -6.88 7.19 2.96
N GLY A 66 -5.94 7.75 2.20
CA GLY A 66 -6.22 8.59 1.03
C GLY A 66 -6.89 7.83 -0.12
N ASP A 67 -6.60 6.53 -0.22
CA ASP A 67 -7.16 5.63 -1.23
C ASP A 67 -8.33 4.78 -0.72
N PHE A 68 -8.74 4.96 0.54
CA PHE A 68 -9.77 4.12 1.18
C PHE A 68 -11.08 4.09 0.40
N GLY A 69 -11.60 2.89 0.15
CA GLY A 69 -12.81 2.61 -0.61
C GLY A 69 -12.61 2.60 -2.12
N THR A 70 -11.38 2.76 -2.62
CA THR A 70 -11.07 2.56 -4.04
C THR A 70 -10.93 1.08 -4.37
N SER A 71 -11.19 0.74 -5.62
CA SER A 71 -10.98 -0.59 -6.17
C SER A 71 -10.59 -0.47 -7.64
N TRP A 72 -9.81 -1.41 -8.16
CA TRP A 72 -9.48 -1.46 -9.58
C TRP A 72 -9.57 -2.91 -10.04
N GLU A 73 -10.16 -3.11 -11.20
CA GLU A 73 -10.18 -4.42 -11.80
C GLU A 73 -8.85 -4.70 -12.51
N PRO A 74 -8.26 -5.91 -12.38
CA PRO A 74 -7.45 -6.43 -13.47
C PRO A 74 -8.40 -6.54 -14.66
N TYR A 75 -8.10 -5.81 -15.72
CA TYR A 75 -8.91 -5.76 -16.93
C TYR A 75 -9.39 -7.19 -17.34
N PRO A 76 -10.68 -7.39 -17.70
CA PRO A 76 -11.19 -8.71 -18.11
C PRO A 76 -10.48 -9.30 -19.33
#